data_AF-A0A165KXV4-F1
#
_entry.id   AF-A0A165KXV4-F1
#
_cell.length_a   1.000
_cell.length_b   1.000
_cell.length_c   1.000
_cell.angle_alpha   90.00
_cell.angle_beta   90.00
_cell.angle_gamma   90.00
#
_symmetry.space_group_name_H-M   'P 1'
#
loop_
_entity.id
_entity.type
_entity.pdbx_description
1 polymer ?
#
loop_
_entity_poly.entity_id
_entity_poly.type
_entity_poly.pdbx_seq_one_letter_code
_entity_poly.pdbx_strand_id
1 'polypeptide(L)'
;MAISCRRGLSRECVDQILRYHLVVPEERFFSTNLATFAQRQTEASHNQGEAWDPWQLLLVSKAWRAVGERHLYHTVVVRTQDQAQCLMDAFRDHPALGGYVCRLRLEGSFGVPGAHIIHFVAASLEDLWLDCTERGRRYPGHITSQQASVLSWLNPRRVVLYQDQNGQFECAARRYLLDAIPRWSRLVRT
;
A
#
# COMPACT_ATOMS: atom_id res chain seq x y z
N MET A 1 27.21 -43.99 1.92
CA MET A 1 26.58 -43.13 0.89
C MET A 1 25.33 -42.49 1.48
N ALA A 2 25.39 -41.22 1.87
CA ALA A 2 24.24 -40.49 2.36
C ALA A 2 23.58 -39.75 1.20
N ILE A 3 22.39 -40.18 0.79
CA ILE A 3 21.56 -39.43 -0.15
C ILE A 3 20.94 -38.27 0.64
N SER A 4 21.64 -37.14 0.69
CA SER A 4 21.08 -35.88 1.21
C SER A 4 20.10 -35.33 0.18
N CYS A 5 18.89 -35.88 0.15
CA CYS A 5 17.81 -35.34 -0.68
C CYS A 5 17.12 -34.20 0.08
N ARG A 6 17.80 -33.06 0.27
CA ARG A 6 17.11 -31.82 0.64
C ARG A 6 16.51 -31.22 -0.63
N ARG A 7 15.44 -31.81 -1.16
CA ARG A 7 14.63 -31.15 -2.19
C ARG A 7 13.83 -30.04 -1.50
N GLY A 8 14.44 -28.87 -1.37
CA GLY A 8 13.70 -27.66 -1.09
C GLY A 8 12.73 -27.37 -2.23
N LEU A 9 11.64 -26.64 -1.94
CA LEU A 9 10.75 -26.13 -2.99
C LEU A 9 11.55 -25.27 -3.98
N SER A 10 11.20 -25.33 -5.26
CA SER A 10 11.80 -24.46 -6.27
C SER A 10 11.43 -22.99 -6.00
N ARG A 11 12.21 -22.06 -6.55
CA ARG A 11 11.95 -20.62 -6.38
C ARG A 11 10.56 -20.24 -6.91
N GLU A 12 10.15 -20.84 -8.02
CA GLU A 12 8.85 -20.63 -8.66
C GLU A 12 7.70 -21.15 -7.78
N CYS A 13 7.88 -22.31 -7.13
CA CYS A 13 6.89 -22.81 -6.18
C CYS A 13 6.74 -21.89 -4.97
N VAL A 14 7.86 -21.42 -4.41
CA VAL A 14 7.85 -20.46 -3.29
C VAL A 14 7.20 -19.13 -3.71
N ASP A 15 7.50 -18.64 -4.92
CA ASP A 15 6.88 -17.46 -5.50
C ASP A 15 5.36 -17.58 -5.60
N GLN A 16 4.84 -18.71 -6.09
CA GLN A 16 3.39 -18.95 -6.20
C GLN A 16 2.70 -18.98 -4.84
N ILE A 17 3.30 -19.66 -3.85
CA ILE A 17 2.77 -19.70 -2.49
C ILE A 17 2.73 -18.29 -1.89
N LEU A 18 3.83 -17.55 -1.98
CA LEU A 18 3.93 -16.20 -1.43
C LEU A 18 2.99 -15.23 -2.13
N ARG A 19 2.81 -15.34 -3.46
CA ARG A 19 1.84 -14.53 -4.20
C ARG A 19 0.42 -14.73 -3.69
N TYR A 20 0.02 -15.98 -3.46
CA TYR A 20 -1.32 -16.29 -2.97
C TYR A 20 -1.61 -15.63 -1.61
N HIS A 21 -0.62 -15.59 -0.72
CA HIS A 21 -0.79 -15.08 0.64
C HIS A 21 -0.52 -13.58 0.80
N LEU A 22 0.39 -13.00 0.01
CA LEU A 22 0.86 -11.62 0.21
C LEU A 22 0.27 -10.62 -0.78
N VAL A 23 -0.11 -11.06 -1.98
CA VAL A 23 -0.59 -10.13 -3.01
C VAL A 23 -2.04 -9.76 -2.77
N VAL A 24 -2.31 -8.45 -2.71
CA VAL A 24 -3.66 -7.90 -2.69
C VAL A 24 -4.23 -7.93 -4.12
N PRO A 25 -5.34 -8.65 -4.39
CA PRO A 25 -5.97 -8.68 -5.70
C PRO A 25 -6.39 -7.28 -6.17
N GLU A 26 -6.41 -7.09 -7.48
CA GLU A 26 -6.69 -5.77 -8.06
C GLU A 26 -8.11 -5.27 -7.78
N GLU A 27 -9.13 -6.12 -7.98
CA GLU A 27 -10.52 -5.72 -7.72
C GLU A 27 -10.70 -5.31 -6.26
N ARG A 28 -9.97 -5.99 -5.37
CA ARG A 28 -9.95 -5.68 -3.95
C ARG A 28 -9.25 -4.33 -3.70
N PHE A 29 -8.08 -4.08 -4.28
CA PHE A 29 -7.34 -2.84 -4.09
C PHE A 29 -8.17 -1.59 -4.47
N PHE A 30 -8.90 -1.67 -5.57
CA PHE A 30 -9.74 -0.56 -6.05
C PHE A 30 -11.12 -0.47 -5.39
N SER A 31 -11.50 -1.42 -4.54
CA SER A 31 -12.80 -1.40 -3.86
C SER A 31 -12.98 -0.12 -3.04
N THR A 32 -14.09 0.58 -3.28
CA THR A 32 -14.56 1.70 -2.47
C THR A 32 -15.38 1.24 -1.25
N ASN A 33 -15.76 -0.04 -1.19
CA ASN A 33 -16.38 -0.61 -0.01
C ASN A 33 -15.29 -0.96 1.03
N LEU A 34 -15.07 -0.03 1.97
CA LEU A 34 -14.06 -0.18 3.03
C LEU A 34 -14.33 -1.38 3.94
N ALA A 35 -15.61 -1.68 4.23
CA ALA A 35 -15.99 -2.81 5.08
C ALA A 35 -15.61 -4.15 4.41
N THR A 36 -15.95 -4.32 3.13
CA THR A 36 -15.55 -5.52 2.36
C THR A 36 -14.03 -5.61 2.23
N PHE A 37 -13.35 -4.47 2.06
CA PHE A 37 -11.89 -4.44 2.00
C PHE A 37 -11.25 -4.90 3.31
N ALA A 38 -11.79 -4.49 4.46
CA ALA A 38 -11.34 -4.87 5.79
C ALA A 38 -11.68 -6.34 6.12
N GLN A 39 -12.90 -6.79 5.78
CA GLN A 39 -13.39 -8.14 6.09
C GLN A 39 -12.43 -9.22 5.63
N ARG A 40 -11.98 -9.18 4.36
CA ARG A 40 -11.05 -10.20 3.86
C ARG A 40 -9.68 -10.15 4.53
N GLN A 41 -9.27 -9.00 5.11
CA GLN A 41 -8.02 -8.94 5.87
C GLN A 41 -8.20 -9.62 7.21
N THR A 42 -9.33 -9.38 7.86
CA THR A 42 -9.74 -10.11 9.06
C THR A 42 -9.82 -11.61 8.78
N GLU A 43 -10.47 -12.03 7.69
CA GLU A 43 -10.58 -13.45 7.30
C GLU A 43 -9.22 -14.05 6.93
N ALA A 44 -8.37 -13.35 6.18
CA ALA A 44 -7.02 -13.82 5.86
C ALA A 44 -6.12 -13.94 7.10
N SER A 45 -6.39 -13.10 8.11
CA SER A 45 -5.77 -13.19 9.41
C SER A 45 -6.34 -14.31 10.27
N HIS A 46 -7.37 -15.06 9.83
CA HIS A 46 -7.97 -16.18 10.56
C HIS A 46 -8.01 -17.43 9.67
N ASN A 47 -7.06 -18.34 9.86
CA ASN A 47 -7.08 -19.64 9.20
C ASN A 47 -7.74 -20.68 10.13
N GLN A 48 -8.92 -21.19 9.75
CA GLN A 48 -9.64 -22.22 10.51
C GLN A 48 -9.90 -21.85 12.00
N GLY A 49 -9.97 -20.55 12.30
CA GLY A 49 -10.15 -20.03 13.67
C GLY A 49 -8.86 -19.62 14.38
N GLU A 50 -7.68 -19.87 13.78
CA GLU A 50 -6.40 -19.40 14.33
C GLU A 50 -5.95 -18.09 13.68
N ALA A 51 -5.58 -17.12 14.51
CA ALA A 51 -5.00 -15.88 14.05
C ALA A 51 -3.63 -16.14 13.39
N TRP A 52 -3.47 -15.80 12.11
CA TRP A 52 -2.23 -15.97 11.36
C TRP A 52 -1.86 -14.70 10.60
N ASP A 53 -0.58 -14.36 10.62
CA ASP A 53 -0.07 -13.25 9.83
C ASP A 53 0.73 -13.75 8.61
N PRO A 54 0.27 -13.48 7.37
CA PRO A 54 0.95 -13.91 6.15
C PRO A 54 2.44 -13.54 6.05
N TRP A 55 2.86 -12.44 6.67
CA TRP A 55 4.25 -12.00 6.66
C TRP A 55 5.21 -12.96 7.38
N GLN A 56 4.70 -13.83 8.27
CA GLN A 56 5.50 -14.86 8.95
C GLN A 56 6.12 -15.87 7.97
N LEU A 57 5.55 -16.04 6.77
CA LEU A 57 6.16 -16.85 5.70
C LEU A 57 7.54 -16.33 5.29
N LEU A 58 7.81 -15.03 5.46
CA LEU A 58 9.12 -14.44 5.17
C LEU A 58 10.18 -14.82 6.20
N LEU A 59 9.79 -15.35 7.35
CA LEU A 59 10.71 -15.79 8.41
C LEU A 59 11.18 -17.24 8.25
N VAL A 60 10.60 -17.99 7.31
CA VAL A 60 10.96 -19.40 7.07
C VAL A 60 12.43 -19.56 6.68
N SER A 61 12.91 -18.72 5.74
CA SER A 61 14.31 -18.71 5.32
C SER A 61 14.67 -17.43 4.57
N LYS A 62 15.97 -17.15 4.44
CA LYS A 62 16.49 -16.05 3.60
C LYS A 62 16.01 -16.13 2.15
N ALA A 63 15.85 -17.33 1.61
CA ALA A 63 15.35 -17.54 0.24
C ALA A 63 13.88 -17.13 0.10
N TRP A 64 13.03 -17.48 1.08
CA TRP A 64 11.63 -17.07 1.11
C TRP A 64 11.50 -15.56 1.26
N ARG A 65 12.28 -14.95 2.17
CA ARG A 65 12.34 -13.50 2.33
C ARG A 65 12.70 -12.79 1.02
N ALA A 66 13.77 -13.23 0.36
CA ALA A 66 14.24 -12.62 -0.89
C ALA A 66 13.21 -12.65 -2.02
N VAL A 67 12.34 -13.67 -2.06
CA VAL A 67 11.24 -13.75 -3.03
C VAL A 67 10.04 -12.92 -2.56
N GLY A 68 9.69 -13.03 -1.29
CA GLY A 68 8.44 -12.49 -0.75
C GLY A 68 8.46 -11.02 -0.40
N GLU A 69 9.62 -10.40 -0.14
CA GLU A 69 9.69 -8.96 0.14
C GLU A 69 9.07 -8.12 -0.97
N ARG A 70 9.35 -8.46 -2.24
CA ARG A 70 8.73 -7.77 -3.38
C ARG A 70 7.21 -7.93 -3.38
N HIS A 71 6.70 -9.11 -3.05
CA HIS A 71 5.25 -9.36 -3.01
C HIS A 71 4.57 -8.65 -1.84
N LEU A 72 5.23 -8.60 -0.68
CA LEU A 72 4.75 -7.91 0.52
C LEU A 72 4.62 -6.40 0.27
N TYR A 73 5.64 -5.78 -0.33
CA TYR A 73 5.64 -4.33 -0.58
C TYR A 73 4.98 -3.92 -1.89
N HIS A 74 4.65 -4.86 -2.79
CA HIS A 74 4.00 -4.55 -4.07
C HIS A 74 2.76 -3.66 -3.91
N THR A 75 1.93 -4.00 -2.92
CA THR A 75 0.72 -3.25 -2.59
C THR A 75 0.79 -2.80 -1.13
N VAL A 76 0.92 -1.49 -0.92
CA VAL A 76 0.92 -0.88 0.39
C VAL A 76 -0.44 -0.27 0.67
N VAL A 77 -1.01 -0.61 1.83
CA VAL A 77 -2.22 0.02 2.35
C VAL A 77 -1.96 0.59 3.72
N VAL A 78 -2.17 1.89 3.86
CA VAL A 78 -1.95 2.64 5.10
C VAL A 78 -3.30 3.14 5.60
N ARG A 79 -3.69 2.71 6.79
CA ARG A 79 -4.98 3.08 7.43
C ARG A 79 -4.81 3.79 8.76
N THR A 80 -3.62 3.73 9.36
CA THR A 80 -3.34 4.34 10.67
C THR A 80 -2.05 5.14 10.65
N GLN A 81 -1.96 6.09 11.59
CA GLN A 81 -0.75 6.91 11.75
C GLN A 81 0.47 6.05 12.11
N ASP A 82 0.30 5.03 12.95
CA ASP A 82 1.38 4.13 13.36
C ASP A 82 1.90 3.30 12.19
N GLN A 83 1.00 2.84 11.30
CA GLN A 83 1.40 2.18 10.06
C GLN A 83 2.22 3.11 9.16
N ALA A 84 1.77 4.37 9.03
CA ALA A 84 2.48 5.35 8.22
C ALA A 84 3.88 5.64 8.78
N GLN A 85 3.97 5.82 10.10
CA GLN A 85 5.24 6.08 10.80
C GLN A 85 6.19 4.89 10.66
N CYS A 86 5.72 3.67 10.93
CA CYS A 86 6.51 2.45 10.79
C CYS A 86 7.01 2.26 9.34
N LEU A 87 6.18 2.54 8.34
CA LEU A 87 6.56 2.43 6.94
C LEU A 87 7.58 3.51 6.54
N MET A 88 7.42 4.74 7.03
CA MET A 88 8.41 5.80 6.83
C MET A 88 9.77 5.38 7.40
N ASP A 89 9.80 4.87 8.64
CA ASP A 89 11.03 4.41 9.27
C ASP A 89 11.66 3.25 8.47
N ALA A 90 10.84 2.28 8.03
CA ALA A 90 11.30 1.17 7.21
C ALA A 90 11.91 1.61 5.87
N PHE A 91 11.30 2.59 5.18
CA PHE A 91 11.83 3.13 3.93
C PHE A 91 13.08 4.01 4.14
N ARG A 92 13.18 4.71 5.27
CA ARG A 92 14.40 5.45 5.61
C ARG A 92 15.57 4.50 5.82
N ASP A 93 15.34 3.41 6.54
CA ASP A 93 16.38 2.42 6.86
C ASP A 93 16.72 1.55 5.64
N HIS A 94 15.72 1.27 4.79
CA HIS A 94 15.87 0.44 3.59
C HIS A 94 15.15 1.07 2.37
N PRO A 95 15.74 2.11 1.73
CA PRO A 95 15.10 2.84 0.63
C PRO A 95 14.67 1.98 -0.56
N ALA A 96 15.39 0.87 -0.82
CA ALA A 96 15.07 -0.05 -1.90
C ALA A 96 13.66 -0.65 -1.80
N LEU A 97 13.09 -0.74 -0.59
CA LEU A 97 11.74 -1.25 -0.37
C LEU A 97 10.67 -0.35 -1.01
N GLY A 98 10.89 0.96 -1.03
CA GLY A 98 10.00 1.91 -1.70
C GLY A 98 9.84 1.62 -3.20
N GLY A 99 10.94 1.19 -3.85
CA GLY A 99 10.96 0.81 -5.26
C GLY A 99 10.18 -0.47 -5.60
N TYR A 100 9.79 -1.27 -4.61
CA TYR A 100 8.90 -2.41 -4.82
C TYR A 100 7.42 -2.03 -4.81
N VAL A 101 7.07 -0.83 -4.34
CA VAL A 101 5.68 -0.40 -4.24
C VAL A 101 5.17 0.04 -5.60
N CYS A 102 4.24 -0.75 -6.16
CA CYS A 102 3.53 -0.43 -7.41
C CYS A 102 2.14 0.13 -7.13
N ARG A 103 1.54 -0.22 -5.98
CA ARG A 103 0.19 0.20 -5.59
C ARG A 103 0.21 0.80 -4.20
N LEU A 104 -0.31 2.02 -4.06
CA LEU A 104 -0.40 2.73 -2.79
C LEU A 104 -1.84 3.13 -2.50
N ARG A 105 -2.34 2.72 -1.35
CA ARG A 105 -3.65 3.09 -0.83
C ARG A 105 -3.50 3.82 0.50
N LEU A 106 -3.87 5.09 0.53
CA LEU A 106 -3.85 5.92 1.72
C LEU A 106 -5.29 6.17 2.19
N GLU A 107 -5.71 5.47 3.25
CA GLU A 107 -7.03 5.64 3.88
C GLU A 107 -6.96 6.71 4.98
N GLY A 108 -6.49 7.89 4.60
CA GLY A 108 -6.37 9.05 5.48
C GLY A 108 -5.18 9.94 5.11
N SER A 109 -5.03 11.02 5.87
CA SER A 109 -3.84 11.88 5.82
C SER A 109 -2.87 11.50 6.93
N PHE A 110 -1.59 11.37 6.59
CA PHE A 110 -0.58 10.94 7.55
C PHE A 110 0.54 11.97 7.74
N GLY A 111 0.35 13.20 7.27
CA GLY A 111 1.28 14.30 7.48
C GLY A 111 2.67 14.00 6.91
N VAL A 112 3.70 14.23 7.73
CA VAL A 112 5.11 13.97 7.37
C VAL A 112 5.33 12.50 6.97
N PRO A 113 4.89 11.48 7.75
CA PRO A 113 4.94 10.09 7.30
C PRO A 113 4.33 9.84 5.92
N GLY A 114 3.14 10.39 5.66
CA GLY A 114 2.48 10.27 4.36
C GLY A 114 3.30 10.88 3.22
N ALA A 115 3.90 12.05 3.46
CA ALA A 115 4.76 12.72 2.50
C ALA A 115 6.03 11.89 2.19
N HIS A 116 6.66 11.32 3.22
CA HIS A 116 7.83 10.46 3.06
C HIS A 116 7.51 9.19 2.28
N ILE A 117 6.39 8.53 2.59
CA ILE A 117 5.95 7.35 1.83
C ILE A 117 5.83 7.71 0.35
N ILE A 118 5.11 8.79 0.02
CA ILE A 118 4.97 9.27 -1.36
C ILE A 118 6.33 9.51 -2.02
N HIS A 119 7.27 10.16 -1.32
CA HIS A 119 8.61 10.40 -1.83
C HIS A 119 9.34 9.12 -2.24
N PHE A 120 9.33 8.10 -1.38
CA PHE A 120 10.05 6.84 -1.65
C PHE A 120 9.42 6.00 -2.75
N VAL A 121 8.10 6.10 -2.98
CA VAL A 121 7.40 5.30 -3.99
C VAL A 121 7.21 6.03 -5.32
N ALA A 122 7.55 7.32 -5.40
CA ALA A 122 7.19 8.17 -6.54
C ALA A 122 7.64 7.63 -7.90
N ALA A 123 8.80 6.98 -7.95
CA ALA A 123 9.35 6.43 -9.19
C ALA A 123 8.70 5.11 -9.64
N SER A 124 8.19 4.30 -8.70
CA SER A 124 7.65 2.97 -8.98
C SER A 124 6.12 2.91 -8.98
N LEU A 125 5.46 3.91 -8.42
CA LEU A 125 4.01 3.89 -8.23
C LEU A 125 3.24 3.91 -9.55
N GLU A 126 2.35 2.94 -9.73
CA GLU A 126 1.46 2.83 -10.89
C GLU A 126 0.00 3.07 -10.52
N ASP A 127 -0.45 2.55 -9.38
CA ASP A 127 -1.84 2.66 -8.94
C ASP A 127 -1.92 3.41 -7.62
N LEU A 128 -2.71 4.49 -7.60
CA LEU A 128 -2.91 5.32 -6.42
C LEU A 128 -4.37 5.28 -5.98
N TRP A 129 -4.60 5.09 -4.69
CA TRP A 129 -5.91 5.20 -4.06
C TRP A 129 -5.80 6.17 -2.88
N LEU A 130 -6.64 7.20 -2.85
CA LEU A 130 -6.63 8.24 -1.81
C LEU A 130 -8.00 8.42 -1.20
N ASP A 131 -8.10 8.37 0.13
CA ASP A 131 -9.24 8.90 0.87
C ASP A 131 -9.16 10.42 0.89
N CYS A 132 -10.16 11.08 0.31
CA CYS A 132 -10.32 12.53 0.24
C CYS A 132 -11.51 13.02 1.09
N THR A 133 -12.00 12.17 2.00
CA THR A 133 -13.14 12.46 2.87
C THR A 133 -12.74 13.43 3.99
N GLU A 134 -13.47 14.53 4.10
CA GLU A 134 -13.34 15.45 5.23
C GLU A 134 -13.99 14.84 6.49
N ARG A 135 -13.19 14.56 7.53
CA ARG A 135 -13.66 13.97 8.80
C ARG A 135 -13.76 14.95 9.98
N GLY A 136 -13.78 16.26 9.69
CA GLY A 136 -13.94 17.35 10.65
C GLY A 136 -12.76 17.52 11.63
N ARG A 137 -12.76 18.59 12.43
CA ARG A 137 -11.61 19.02 13.26
C ARG A 137 -11.17 18.03 14.35
N ARG A 138 -12.01 17.06 14.73
CA ARG A 138 -11.68 16.05 15.76
C ARG A 138 -10.73 14.95 15.25
N TYR A 139 -10.67 14.77 13.94
CA TYR A 139 -9.75 13.84 13.30
C TYR A 139 -8.91 14.67 12.33
N PRO A 140 -7.63 14.95 12.62
CA PRO A 140 -6.73 15.60 11.68
C PRO A 140 -6.44 14.63 10.52
N GLY A 141 -7.46 14.40 9.69
CA GLY A 141 -7.48 13.53 8.50
C GLY A 141 -7.37 14.33 7.19
N HIS A 142 -7.02 15.62 7.29
CA HIS A 142 -6.84 16.53 6.17
C HIS A 142 -5.50 16.27 5.47
N ILE A 143 -5.47 16.09 4.14
CA ILE A 143 -4.20 16.02 3.39
C ILE A 143 -3.39 17.28 3.73
N THR A 144 -2.30 17.09 4.48
CA THR A 144 -1.50 18.22 4.95
C THR A 144 -0.81 18.87 3.75
N SER A 145 -0.46 20.16 3.87
CA SER A 145 0.34 20.84 2.85
C SER A 145 1.64 20.11 2.52
N GLN A 146 2.23 19.41 3.49
CA GLN A 146 3.43 18.60 3.33
C GLN A 146 3.17 17.34 2.49
N GLN A 147 2.10 16.61 2.77
CA GLN A 147 1.74 15.42 1.98
C GLN A 147 1.26 15.80 0.59
N ALA A 148 0.58 16.93 0.47
CA ALA A 148 0.10 17.47 -0.78
C ALA A 148 1.21 17.91 -1.74
N SER A 149 2.24 18.58 -1.23
CA SER A 149 3.32 19.12 -2.08
C SER A 149 4.02 18.03 -2.89
N VAL A 150 4.10 16.82 -2.32
CA VAL A 150 4.75 15.66 -2.94
C VAL A 150 3.82 14.82 -3.83
N LEU A 151 2.50 15.04 -3.84
CA LEU A 151 1.59 14.37 -4.78
C LEU A 151 1.96 14.65 -6.24
N SER A 152 2.51 15.84 -6.48
CA SER A 152 2.96 16.24 -7.81
C SER A 152 4.21 15.51 -8.32
N TRP A 153 4.89 14.76 -7.45
CA TRP A 153 6.04 13.92 -7.81
C TRP A 153 5.63 12.54 -8.33
N LEU A 154 4.38 12.14 -8.05
CA LEU A 154 3.84 10.89 -8.55
C LEU A 154 3.56 11.00 -10.06
N ASN A 155 3.50 9.85 -10.73
CA ASN A 155 3.01 9.77 -12.11
C ASN A 155 2.24 8.45 -12.33
N PRO A 156 1.11 8.27 -11.60
CA PRO A 156 0.36 7.02 -11.63
C PRO A 156 -0.33 6.82 -12.98
N ARG A 157 -0.58 5.55 -13.33
CA ARG A 157 -1.42 5.14 -14.45
C ARG A 157 -2.90 5.18 -14.11
N ARG A 158 -3.26 4.85 -12.87
CA ARG A 158 -4.64 4.79 -12.38
C ARG A 158 -4.75 5.45 -11.02
N VAL A 159 -5.84 6.19 -10.81
CA VAL A 159 -6.09 6.90 -9.57
C VAL A 159 -7.54 6.68 -9.15
N VAL A 160 -7.75 6.33 -7.89
CA VAL A 160 -9.07 6.34 -7.24
C VAL A 160 -9.07 7.40 -6.16
N LEU A 161 -10.00 8.36 -6.29
CA LEU A 161 -10.28 9.36 -5.28
C LEU A 161 -11.55 8.94 -4.56
N TYR A 162 -11.41 8.49 -3.32
CA TYR A 162 -12.51 8.04 -2.50
C TYR A 162 -13.08 9.20 -1.68
N GLN A 163 -14.41 9.26 -1.62
CA GLN A 163 -15.15 10.16 -0.75
C GLN A 163 -16.26 9.33 -0.10
N ASP A 164 -16.34 9.36 1.22
CA ASP A 164 -17.44 8.73 1.96
C ASP A 164 -18.78 9.37 1.59
N GLN A 165 -19.84 8.58 1.53
CA GLN A 165 -21.17 9.02 1.08
C GLN A 165 -21.74 10.13 1.97
N ASN A 166 -21.38 10.12 3.25
CA ASN A 166 -21.81 11.10 4.24
C ASN A 166 -20.80 12.23 4.45
N GLY A 167 -19.61 12.13 3.86
CA GLY A 167 -18.53 13.09 4.01
C GLY A 167 -18.46 14.08 2.85
N GLN A 168 -17.90 15.26 3.11
CA GLN A 168 -17.58 16.22 2.06
C GLN A 168 -16.21 15.91 1.46
N PHE A 169 -16.02 16.24 0.19
CA PHE A 169 -14.69 16.22 -0.41
C PHE A 169 -13.87 17.35 0.21
N GLU A 170 -12.71 17.02 0.75
CA GLU A 170 -11.88 17.99 1.45
C GLU A 170 -11.41 19.12 0.51
N CYS A 171 -11.75 20.38 0.84
CA CYS A 171 -11.41 21.54 0.01
C CYS A 171 -9.90 21.66 -0.27
N ALA A 172 -9.06 21.36 0.73
CA ALA A 172 -7.61 21.42 0.56
C ALA A 172 -7.10 20.31 -0.36
N ALA A 173 -7.55 19.06 -0.15
CA ALA A 173 -7.25 17.94 -1.06
C ALA A 173 -7.62 18.27 -2.50
N ARG A 174 -8.80 18.89 -2.73
CA ARG A 174 -9.25 19.29 -4.07
C ARG A 174 -8.25 20.23 -4.74
N ARG A 175 -7.81 21.27 -4.03
CA ARG A 175 -6.82 22.22 -4.55
C ARG A 175 -5.52 21.52 -4.92
N TYR A 176 -4.99 20.69 -4.03
CA TYR A 176 -3.71 20.01 -4.26
C TYR A 176 -3.77 18.99 -5.39
N LEU A 177 -4.89 18.28 -5.53
CA LEU A 177 -5.11 17.36 -6.63
C LEU A 177 -5.25 18.11 -7.97
N LEU A 178 -5.92 19.26 -7.99
CA LEU A 178 -5.99 20.12 -9.18
C LEU A 178 -4.60 20.60 -9.63
N ASP A 179 -3.66 20.80 -8.70
CA ASP A 179 -2.27 21.15 -9.02
C ASP A 179 -1.43 19.95 -9.47
N ALA A 180 -1.68 18.76 -8.91
CA ALA A 180 -0.90 17.55 -9.16
C ALA A 180 -1.33 16.79 -10.43
N ILE A 181 -2.64 16.59 -10.64
CA ILE A 181 -3.20 15.79 -11.74
C ILE A 181 -2.67 16.21 -13.12
N PRO A 182 -2.56 17.51 -13.45
CA PRO A 182 -2.02 17.93 -14.76
C PRO A 182 -0.59 17.48 -15.03
N ARG A 183 0.17 17.10 -14.00
CA ARG A 183 1.55 16.61 -14.12
C ARG A 183 1.63 15.09 -14.31
N TRP A 184 0.54 14.37 -14.09
CA TRP A 184 0.47 12.92 -14.21
C TRP A 184 0.26 12.48 -15.66
N SER A 185 1.34 12.50 -16.44
CA SER A 185 1.33 12.18 -17.88
C SER A 185 0.97 10.73 -18.21
N ARG A 186 1.07 9.79 -17.25
CA ARG A 186 0.74 8.37 -17.43
C ARG A 186 -0.73 8.04 -17.18
N LEU A 187 -1.53 9.00 -16.71
CA LEU A 187 -2.90 8.75 -16.29
C LEU A 187 -3.77 8.31 -17.47
N VAL A 188 -4.32 7.10 -17.38
CA VAL A 188 -5.22 6.55 -18.40
C VAL A 188 -6.65 7.00 -18.09
N ARG A 189 -7.38 7.50 -19.09
CA ARG A 189 -8.81 7.74 -18.97
C ARG A 189 -9.53 6.40 -19.03
N THR A 190 -9.86 5.84 -17.87
CA THR A 190 -10.78 4.70 -17.71
C THR A 190 -12.21 5.16 -17.58
#